data_AF-A0A5C8RVS2-F1
#
_entry.id   AF-A0A5C8RVS2-F1
#
_cell.length_a   1.000
_cell.length_b   1.000
_cell.length_c   1.000
_cell.angle_alpha   90.00
_cell.angle_beta   90.00
_cell.angle_gamma   90.00
#
_symmetry.space_group_name_H-M   'P 1'
#
loop_
_entity.id
_entity.type
_entity.pdbx_description
1 polymer ?
#
loop_
_entity_poly.entity_id
_entity_poly.type
_entity_poly.pdbx_seq_one_letter_code
_entity_poly.pdbx_strand_id
1 'polypeptide(L)'
;MSMTHALYEFERVIPEAEVRERASRLLDHMVAAGEDPAGLDHTDFVPIAVKMRVRDWVYDALDHGFALDEPRWSISPEGDAHVILPFHDEAHAVVFRTLIL
;
A
#
# COMPACT_ATOMS: atom_id res chain seq x y z
N MET A 1 9.78 -15.43 -27.75
CA MET A 1 8.67 -14.45 -27.83
C MET A 1 8.05 -14.41 -26.45
N SER A 2 8.22 -13.33 -25.68
CA SER A 2 7.50 -13.17 -24.40
C SER A 2 6.03 -12.92 -24.72
N MET A 3 5.15 -13.83 -24.31
CA MET A 3 3.73 -13.54 -24.24
C MET A 3 3.54 -12.63 -23.03
N THR A 4 3.24 -11.36 -23.27
CA THR A 4 2.75 -10.47 -22.22
C THR A 4 1.36 -10.96 -21.86
N HIS A 5 1.26 -11.77 -20.79
CA HIS A 5 -0.05 -12.09 -20.23
C HIS A 5 -0.69 -10.78 -19.76
N ALA A 6 -1.95 -10.54 -20.15
CA ALA A 6 -2.68 -9.39 -19.65
C ALA A 6 -2.91 -9.57 -18.15
N LEU A 7 -2.45 -8.60 -17.35
CA LEU A 7 -2.65 -8.60 -15.90
C LEU A 7 -4.06 -8.11 -15.58
N TYR A 8 -4.67 -8.74 -14.59
CA TYR A 8 -5.87 -8.24 -13.94
C TYR A 8 -5.44 -7.24 -12.87
N GLU A 9 -5.74 -5.97 -13.11
CA GLU A 9 -5.35 -4.88 -12.22
C GLU A 9 -6.54 -4.46 -11.36
N PHE A 10 -6.37 -4.57 -10.05
CA PHE A 10 -7.33 -4.06 -9.08
C PHE A 10 -6.79 -2.78 -8.44
N GLU A 11 -7.56 -1.70 -8.50
CA GLU A 11 -7.24 -0.45 -7.82
C GLU A 11 -7.90 -0.38 -6.44
N ARG A 12 -7.08 -0.08 -5.43
CA ARG A 12 -7.52 0.28 -4.08
C ARG A 12 -7.08 1.71 -3.77
N VAL A 13 -8.06 2.55 -3.44
CA VAL A 13 -7.80 3.89 -2.91
C VAL A 13 -7.73 3.80 -1.38
N ILE A 14 -6.65 4.33 -0.81
CA ILE A 14 -6.50 4.60 0.62
C ILE A 14 -6.76 6.11 0.82
N PRO A 15 -7.81 6.50 1.55
CA PRO A 15 -8.14 7.91 1.73
C PRO A 15 -7.01 8.68 2.42
N GLU A 16 -6.82 9.96 2.05
CA GLU A 16 -5.83 10.88 2.64
C GLU A 16 -5.84 10.83 4.16
N ALA A 17 -7.03 10.84 4.77
CA ALA A 17 -7.17 10.80 6.23
C ALA A 17 -6.53 9.54 6.86
N GLU A 18 -6.69 8.37 6.24
CA GLU A 18 -6.05 7.13 6.72
C GLU A 18 -4.54 7.17 6.50
N VAL A 19 -4.10 7.64 5.33
CA VAL A 19 -2.68 7.74 4.98
C VAL A 19 -1.97 8.68 5.96
N ARG A 20 -2.58 9.84 6.24
CA ARG A 20 -2.09 10.83 7.19
C ARG A 20 -2.07 10.31 8.61
N GLU A 21 -3.13 9.65 9.07
CA GLU A 21 -3.17 9.05 10.40
C GLU A 21 -2.03 8.04 10.60
N ARG A 22 -1.80 7.16 9.61
CA ARG A 22 -0.68 6.21 9.65
C ARG A 22 0.67 6.91 9.66
N ALA A 23 0.84 7.94 8.84
CA ALA A 23 2.08 8.71 8.77
C ALA A 23 2.38 9.44 10.09
N SER A 24 1.36 10.02 10.73
CA SER A 24 1.47 10.61 12.06
C SER A 24 1.88 9.58 13.11
N ARG A 25 1.32 8.37 13.10
CA ARG A 25 1.73 7.30 14.02
C ARG A 25 3.20 6.89 13.84
N LEU A 26 3.70 6.88 12.60
CA LEU A 26 5.12 6.60 12.33
C LEU A 26 6.02 7.69 12.92
N LEU A 27 5.66 8.96 12.74
CA LEU A 27 6.36 10.08 13.34
C LEU A 27 6.36 10.00 14.88
N ASP A 28 5.19 9.70 15.47
CA ASP A 28 5.07 9.52 16.93
C ASP A 28 5.96 8.40 17.45
N HIS A 29 6.09 7.30 16.71
CA HIS A 29 6.98 6.20 17.04
C HIS A 29 8.46 6.60 17.01
N MET A 30 8.89 7.40 16.03
CA MET A 30 10.26 7.92 15.97
C MET A 30 10.57 8.85 17.14
N VAL A 31 9.65 9.77 17.46
CA VAL A 31 9.77 10.65 18.62
C VAL A 31 9.86 9.82 19.91
N ALA A 32 9.02 8.79 20.06
CA ALA A 32 9.05 7.90 21.21
C ALA A 32 10.35 7.07 21.30
N ALA A 33 11.00 6.78 20.17
CA ALA A 33 12.31 6.13 20.11
C ALA A 33 13.48 7.08 20.46
N GLY A 34 13.20 8.37 20.70
CA GLY A 34 14.20 9.38 21.03
C GLY A 34 14.90 9.98 19.81
N GLU A 35 14.35 9.77 18.61
CA GLU A 35 14.80 10.48 17.42
C GLU A 35 14.28 11.92 17.45
N ASP A 36 15.10 12.87 16.97
CA ASP A 36 14.70 14.27 16.82
C ASP A 36 14.19 14.50 15.39
N PRO A 37 12.87 14.62 15.17
CA PRO A 37 12.32 14.83 13.83
C PRO A 37 12.45 16.29 13.38
N ALA A 38 13.39 17.08 13.90
CA ALA A 38 13.51 18.51 13.59
C ALA A 38 13.43 18.78 12.07
N GLY A 39 12.35 19.41 11.65
CA GLY A 39 12.09 19.77 10.24
C GLY A 39 11.34 18.72 9.42
N LEU A 40 10.99 17.57 10.01
CA LEU A 40 10.11 16.57 9.42
C LEU A 40 8.68 16.74 9.96
N ASP A 41 7.70 16.53 9.10
CA ASP A 41 6.31 16.40 9.49
C ASP A 41 5.70 15.11 8.91
N HIS A 42 4.42 14.86 9.21
CA HIS A 42 3.73 13.65 8.76
C HIS A 42 3.71 13.47 7.23
N THR A 43 3.80 14.54 6.44
CA THR A 43 3.81 14.45 4.97
C THR A 43 5.06 13.76 4.45
N ASP A 44 6.19 13.90 5.15
CA ASP A 44 7.45 13.20 4.84
C ASP A 44 7.31 11.67 5.02
N PHE A 45 6.36 11.24 5.86
CA PHE A 45 6.12 9.83 6.17
C PHE A 45 5.00 9.20 5.34
N VAL A 46 4.24 9.99 4.59
CA VAL A 46 3.14 9.48 3.75
C VAL A 46 3.60 8.38 2.78
N PRO A 47 4.68 8.56 1.99
CA PRO A 47 5.21 7.49 1.13
C PRO A 47 5.54 6.20 1.87
N ILE A 48 6.08 6.31 3.09
CA ILE A 48 6.47 5.18 3.92
C ILE A 48 5.23 4.47 4.46
N ALA A 49 4.24 5.24 4.95
CA ALA A 49 2.97 4.72 5.45
C ALA A 49 2.23 3.92 4.38
N VAL A 50 2.16 4.42 3.14
CA VAL A 50 1.57 3.70 2.00
C VAL A 50 2.36 2.43 1.71
N LYS A 51 3.68 2.52 1.58
CA LYS A 51 4.53 1.36 1.28
C LYS A 51 4.40 0.25 2.33
N MET A 52 4.33 0.61 3.62
CA MET A 52 4.10 -0.35 4.71
C MET A 52 2.73 -1.00 4.58
N ARG A 53 1.68 -0.22 4.32
CA ARG A 53 0.32 -0.76 4.16
C ARG A 53 0.21 -1.72 2.97
N VAL A 54 0.79 -1.37 1.83
CA VAL A 54 0.86 -2.26 0.66
C VAL A 54 1.62 -3.54 0.99
N ARG A 55 2.72 -3.44 1.74
CA ARG A 55 3.50 -4.60 2.17
C ARG A 55 2.68 -5.52 3.09
N ASP A 56 1.90 -4.96 4.01
CA ASP A 56 1.03 -5.76 4.89
C ASP A 56 0.03 -6.56 4.05
N TRP A 57 -0.62 -5.93 3.06
CA TRP A 57 -1.52 -6.63 2.14
C TRP A 57 -0.83 -7.72 1.32
N VAL A 58 0.40 -7.48 0.85
CA VAL A 58 1.19 -8.48 0.12
C VAL A 58 1.49 -9.67 1.02
N TYR A 59 1.90 -9.44 2.27
CA TYR A 59 2.17 -10.54 3.21
C TYR A 59 0.91 -11.31 3.56
N ASP A 60 -0.20 -10.63 3.83
CA ASP A 60 -1.49 -11.28 4.03
C ASP A 60 -1.88 -12.12 2.79
N ALA A 61 -1.56 -11.64 1.58
CA ALA A 61 -1.80 -12.39 0.35
C ALA A 61 -1.01 -13.69 0.31
N LEU A 62 0.30 -13.58 0.58
CA LEU A 62 1.22 -14.71 0.54
C LEU A 62 0.84 -15.76 1.60
N ASP A 63 0.42 -15.32 2.79
CA ASP A 63 -0.04 -16.20 3.87
C ASP A 63 -1.32 -16.97 3.49
N HIS A 64 -2.17 -16.38 2.63
CA HIS A 64 -3.35 -17.05 2.06
C HIS A 64 -3.07 -17.79 0.74
N GLY A 65 -1.83 -17.82 0.26
CA GLY A 65 -1.42 -18.53 -0.95
C GLY A 65 -1.72 -17.79 -2.26
N PHE A 66 -1.97 -16.48 -2.22
CA PHE A 66 -2.11 -15.67 -3.43
C PHE A 66 -0.76 -15.34 -4.07
N ALA A 67 -0.73 -15.35 -5.40
CA ALA A 67 0.39 -14.83 -6.18
C ALA A 67 -0.05 -13.54 -6.88
N LEU A 68 0.58 -12.43 -6.49
CA LEU A 68 0.44 -11.12 -7.11
C LEU A 68 1.80 -10.63 -7.61
N ASP A 69 1.79 -9.88 -8.70
CA ASP A 69 2.98 -9.19 -9.19
C ASP A 69 3.28 -7.95 -8.32
N GLU A 70 4.41 -7.29 -8.59
CA GLU A 70 4.84 -6.11 -7.83
C GLU A 70 3.76 -5.01 -7.83
N PRO A 71 3.19 -4.64 -6.66
CA PRO A 71 2.21 -3.58 -6.58
C PRO A 71 2.81 -2.23 -6.96
N ARG A 72 1.99 -1.37 -7.57
CA ARG A 72 2.38 -0.01 -7.92
C ARG A 72 1.47 0.97 -7.20
N TRP A 73 1.98 2.13 -6.84
CA TRP A 73 1.14 3.13 -6.18
C TRP A 73 1.59 4.56 -6.49
N SER A 74 0.67 5.49 -6.33
CA SER A 74 0.87 6.93 -6.44
C SER A 74 0.04 7.67 -5.38
N ILE A 75 0.37 8.92 -5.13
CA ILE A 75 -0.40 9.81 -4.26
C ILE A 75 -1.03 10.89 -5.13
N SER A 76 -2.34 11.11 -4.99
CA SER A 76 -3.07 12.13 -5.73
C SER A 76 -2.76 13.53 -5.18
N PRO A 77 -3.07 14.61 -5.93
CA PRO A 77 -2.97 15.98 -5.41
C PRO A 77 -3.79 16.23 -4.13
N GLU A 78 -4.88 15.48 -3.94
CA GLU A 78 -5.75 15.54 -2.77
C GLU A 78 -5.19 14.76 -1.56
N GLY A 79 -4.12 13.97 -1.77
CA GLY A 79 -3.45 13.17 -0.73
C GLY A 79 -3.92 11.72 -0.64
N ASP A 80 -4.85 11.29 -1.49
CA ASP A 80 -5.28 9.90 -1.55
C ASP A 80 -4.17 9.01 -2.14
N ALA A 81 -3.96 7.83 -1.58
CA ALA A 81 -3.02 6.86 -2.15
C ALA A 81 -3.76 5.87 -3.06
N HIS A 82 -3.39 5.86 -4.34
CA HIS A 82 -3.92 4.94 -5.34
C HIS A 82 -2.98 3.75 -5.45
N VAL A 83 -3.44 2.55 -5.09
CA VAL A 83 -2.65 1.32 -5.11
C VAL A 83 -3.21 0.39 -6.18
N ILE A 84 -2.37 0.01 -7.14
CA ILE A 84 -2.65 -0.99 -8.17
C ILE A 84 -2.04 -2.33 -7.77
N LEU A 85 -2.88 -3.34 -7.68
CA LEU A 85 -2.54 -4.71 -7.32
C LEU A 85 -2.73 -5.61 -8.55
N PRO A 86 -1.63 -6.03 -9.21
CA PRO A 86 -1.69 -6.86 -10.40
C PRO A 86 -1.77 -8.36 -10.08
N PHE A 87 -2.69 -9.06 -10.75
CA PHE A 87 -2.88 -10.51 -10.65
C PHE A 87 -2.82 -11.16 -12.04
N HIS A 88 -2.36 -12.41 -12.10
CA HIS A 88 -2.39 -13.23 -13.32
C HIS A 88 -3.75 -13.91 -13.55
N ASP A 89 -4.63 -13.89 -12.55
CA ASP A 89 -5.93 -14.57 -12.55
C ASP A 89 -7.00 -13.68 -11.90
N GLU A 90 -8.16 -13.60 -12.57
CA GLU A 90 -9.30 -12.78 -12.14
C GLU A 90 -9.92 -13.31 -10.85
N ALA A 91 -10.03 -14.63 -10.70
CA ALA A 91 -10.62 -15.23 -9.50
C ALA A 91 -9.76 -14.90 -8.27
N HIS A 92 -8.43 -14.98 -8.37
CA HIS A 92 -7.53 -14.53 -7.31
C HIS A 92 -7.72 -13.04 -6.97
N ALA A 93 -7.85 -12.15 -7.95
CA ALA A 93 -8.11 -10.73 -7.70
C ALA A 93 -9.42 -10.50 -6.92
N VAL A 94 -10.50 -11.21 -7.29
CA VAL A 94 -11.80 -11.14 -6.62
C VAL A 94 -11.74 -11.66 -5.18
N VAL A 95 -11.07 -12.80 -4.97
CA VAL A 95 -10.94 -13.39 -3.63
C VAL A 95 -10.03 -12.55 -2.74
N PHE A 96 -8.92 -12.03 -3.27
CA PHE A 96 -8.03 -11.12 -2.55
C PHE A 96 -8.80 -9.90 -2.02
N ARG A 97 -9.61 -9.26 -2.87
CA ARG A 97 -10.47 -8.14 -2.47
C ARG A 97 -11.41 -8.50 -1.31
N THR A 98 -11.83 -9.76 -1.23
CA THR A 98 -12.80 -10.21 -0.22
C THR A 98 -12.14 -10.61 1.09
N LEU A 99 -10.96 -11.20 1.04
CA LEU A 99 -10.28 -11.76 2.21
C LEU A 99 -9.26 -10.82 2.85
N ILE A 100 -8.74 -9.83 2.10
CA ILE A 100 -7.55 -9.06 2.50
C ILE A 100 -7.81 -7.55 2.58
N LEU A 101 -8.65 -7.02 1.69
CA LEU A 101 -8.95 -5.57 1.61
C LEU A 101 -10.18 -5.16 2.41
#